data_AF-A0A2E0BP95-F1
#
_entry.id   AF-A0A2E0BP95-F1
#
_cell.length_a   1.000
_cell.length_b   1.000
_cell.length_c   1.000
_cell.angle_alpha   90.00
_cell.angle_beta   90.00
_cell.angle_gamma   90.00
#
_symmetry.space_group_name_H-M   'P 1'
#
loop_
_entity.id
_entity.type
_entity.pdbx_description
1 polymer ?
#
loop_
_entity_poly.entity_id
_entity_poly.type
_entity_poly.pdbx_seq_one_letter_code
_entity_poly.pdbx_strand_id
1 'polypeptide(L)'
;MATTTVYATTNTTGRGTIKVSSGDWDEAINSTSGTVETTSTNQFAVRAGVLSGRGGTEYRVARSFAFFSLSSITTTITAATVKVHGQGTNNGGTMGMYASTAFGNNGSTLASTDFNNGTSTLYSSTTYNELNWETDALNDFAVNSTGISAMNTNGYLNVAFRNSFDVDEETPETDSYLGINFYGSGTNRIQVVVTHNDPGYGNTVLTVAPANIDKVITVASANIEKVNMFPDP
;
A
#
# COMPACT_ATOMS: atom_id res chain seq x y z
N MET A 1 -6.89 19.67 -7.06
CA MET A 1 -6.49 18.26 -6.84
C MET A 1 -6.49 18.03 -5.36
N ALA A 2 -7.32 17.09 -4.91
CA ALA A 2 -7.51 16.79 -3.51
C ALA A 2 -6.56 15.66 -3.09
N THR A 3 -6.12 15.70 -1.83
CA THR A 3 -5.27 14.68 -1.23
C THR A 3 -5.95 14.08 -0.01
N THR A 4 -6.06 12.76 0.04
CA THR A 4 -6.63 12.01 1.16
C THR A 4 -5.59 11.03 1.70
N THR A 5 -5.41 11.01 3.02
CA THR A 5 -4.56 10.00 3.69
C THR A 5 -5.44 8.91 4.27
N VAL A 6 -5.18 7.66 3.89
CA VAL A 6 -5.86 6.48 4.41
C VAL A 6 -4.85 5.63 5.16
N TYR A 7 -5.15 5.34 6.42
CA TYR A 7 -4.32 4.43 7.22
C TYR A 7 -4.82 3.00 7.07
N ALA A 8 -3.90 2.03 6.97
CA ALA A 8 -4.30 0.64 7.15
C ALA A 8 -4.85 0.45 8.57
N THR A 9 -5.85 -0.40 8.74
CA THR A 9 -6.39 -0.76 10.05
C THR A 9 -5.31 -1.34 10.97
N THR A 10 -5.58 -1.36 12.27
CA THR A 10 -4.61 -1.75 13.30
C THR A 10 -4.71 -3.24 13.62
N ASN A 11 -3.73 -3.76 14.36
CA ASN A 11 -3.55 -5.18 14.64
C ASN A 11 -3.35 -5.97 13.34
N THR A 12 -3.80 -7.22 13.29
CA THR A 12 -3.78 -8.09 12.09
C THR A 12 -4.91 -7.78 11.11
N THR A 13 -5.82 -6.86 11.45
CA THR A 13 -6.85 -6.41 10.52
C THR A 13 -6.23 -5.43 9.55
N GLY A 14 -6.21 -5.79 8.27
CA GLY A 14 -5.69 -4.96 7.18
C GLY A 14 -4.17 -4.69 7.17
N ARG A 15 -3.37 -5.35 8.01
CA ARG A 15 -1.91 -5.41 7.88
C ARG A 15 -1.30 -6.57 8.69
N GLY A 16 -0.05 -6.92 8.41
CA GLY A 16 0.73 -7.85 9.25
C GLY A 16 1.85 -8.53 8.47
N THR A 17 2.57 -9.46 9.11
CA THR A 17 3.59 -10.28 8.46
C THR A 17 3.22 -11.76 8.60
N ILE A 18 3.52 -12.55 7.57
CA ILE A 18 3.45 -14.01 7.64
C ILE A 18 4.84 -14.58 7.37
N LYS A 19 5.27 -15.53 8.20
CA LYS A 19 6.58 -16.18 8.14
C LYS A 19 6.45 -17.66 7.81
N VAL A 20 7.38 -18.16 7.00
CA VAL A 20 7.53 -19.58 6.66
C VAL A 20 9.00 -19.95 6.84
N SER A 21 9.24 -21.19 7.28
CA SER A 21 10.55 -21.83 7.16
C SER A 21 10.43 -23.25 6.61
N SER A 22 11.42 -23.67 5.84
CA SER A 22 11.58 -25.04 5.34
C SER A 22 13.08 -25.36 5.18
N GLY A 23 13.42 -26.65 5.11
CA GLY A 23 14.74 -27.10 4.67
C GLY A 23 14.98 -26.96 3.16
N ASP A 24 13.94 -26.64 2.39
CA ASP A 24 13.98 -26.43 0.95
C ASP A 24 13.46 -25.03 0.57
N TRP A 25 14.13 -24.38 -0.38
CA TRP A 25 13.79 -23.02 -0.79
C TRP A 25 12.45 -22.96 -1.53
N ASP A 26 12.24 -23.88 -2.46
CA ASP A 26 11.05 -23.91 -3.28
C ASP A 26 9.81 -24.21 -2.43
N GLU A 27 9.93 -25.11 -1.44
CA GLU A 27 8.87 -25.35 -0.47
C GLU A 27 8.57 -24.10 0.38
N ALA A 28 9.60 -23.35 0.79
CA ALA A 28 9.41 -22.14 1.61
C ALA A 28 8.65 -21.04 0.85
N ILE A 29 9.00 -20.77 -0.42
CA ILE A 29 8.34 -19.72 -1.22
C ILE A 29 6.96 -20.15 -1.73
N ASN A 30 6.76 -21.45 -1.99
CA ASN A 30 5.49 -21.99 -2.49
C ASN A 30 4.53 -22.47 -1.39
N SER A 31 4.89 -22.30 -0.12
CA SER A 31 4.01 -22.67 0.98
C SER A 31 2.63 -22.02 0.83
N THR A 32 1.57 -22.76 1.17
CA THR A 32 0.19 -22.28 1.12
C THR A 32 -0.26 -21.64 2.43
N SER A 33 0.60 -21.68 3.46
CA SER A 33 0.33 -21.06 4.76
C SER A 33 1.61 -20.74 5.53
N GLY A 34 1.51 -19.90 6.55
CA GLY A 34 2.61 -19.64 7.46
C GLY A 34 2.15 -19.17 8.84
N THR A 35 3.09 -18.71 9.64
CA THR A 35 2.82 -18.15 10.96
C THR A 35 2.54 -16.66 10.86
N VAL A 36 1.35 -16.24 11.26
CA VAL A 36 0.97 -14.82 11.34
C VAL A 36 1.67 -14.18 12.54
N GLU A 37 2.35 -13.07 12.30
CA GLU A 37 2.99 -12.26 13.34
C GLU A 37 2.14 -11.05 13.67
N THR A 38 1.91 -10.85 14.97
CA THR A 38 1.02 -9.82 15.50
C THR A 38 1.77 -8.63 16.10
N THR A 39 3.11 -8.70 16.17
CA THR A 39 3.92 -7.62 16.73
C THR A 39 3.89 -6.40 15.83
N SER A 40 3.79 -5.22 16.44
CA SER A 40 3.89 -3.96 15.70
C SER A 40 5.30 -3.73 15.16
N THR A 41 6.33 -4.23 15.82
CA THR A 41 7.73 -4.11 15.37
C THR A 41 8.23 -5.46 14.87
N ASN A 42 8.76 -5.48 13.65
CA ASN A 42 9.32 -6.70 13.06
C ASN A 42 10.56 -6.38 12.21
N GLN A 43 11.73 -6.75 12.72
CA GLN A 43 13.00 -6.60 11.99
C GLN A 43 13.14 -7.54 10.78
N PHE A 44 12.32 -8.59 10.73
CA PHE A 44 12.27 -9.58 9.66
C PHE A 44 10.94 -9.51 8.91
N ALA A 45 10.41 -8.30 8.72
CA ALA A 45 9.09 -8.09 8.12
C ALA A 45 9.05 -8.50 6.64
N VAL A 46 10.15 -8.31 5.93
CA VAL A 46 10.37 -8.79 4.57
C VAL A 46 11.69 -9.53 4.57
N ARG A 47 11.67 -10.84 4.28
CA ARG A 47 12.84 -11.70 4.40
C ARG A 47 12.83 -12.77 3.33
N ALA A 48 14.00 -13.03 2.78
CA ALA A 48 14.33 -14.21 2.00
C ALA A 48 15.76 -14.58 2.39
N GLY A 49 15.93 -15.64 3.15
CA GLY A 49 17.24 -15.92 3.73
C GLY A 49 17.50 -17.39 3.99
N VAL A 50 18.77 -17.75 3.98
CA VAL A 50 19.26 -19.07 4.35
C VAL A 50 20.05 -18.99 5.66
N LEU A 51 19.80 -19.94 6.56
CA LEU A 51 20.55 -20.14 7.78
C LEU A 51 21.15 -21.55 7.76
N SER A 52 22.46 -21.63 7.63
CA SER A 52 23.20 -22.90 7.61
C SER A 52 23.96 -23.09 8.92
N GLY A 53 23.78 -24.24 9.55
CA GLY A 53 24.47 -24.57 10.80
C GLY A 53 24.51 -26.06 11.09
N ARG A 54 24.91 -26.42 12.32
CA ARG A 54 25.10 -27.83 12.74
C ARG A 54 23.81 -28.67 12.67
N GLY A 55 22.64 -28.04 12.57
CA GLY A 55 21.32 -28.68 12.46
C GLY A 55 20.78 -28.80 11.03
N GLY A 56 21.55 -28.39 10.02
CA GLY A 56 21.12 -28.35 8.63
C GLY A 56 20.93 -26.93 8.10
N THR A 57 20.44 -26.85 6.86
CA THR A 57 20.07 -25.62 6.18
C THR A 57 18.59 -25.35 6.42
N GLU A 58 18.24 -24.14 6.87
CA GLU A 58 16.86 -23.66 6.96
C GLU A 58 16.71 -22.40 6.11
N TYR A 59 15.76 -22.43 5.18
CA TYR A 59 15.30 -21.29 4.43
C TYR A 59 14.15 -20.60 5.16
N ARG A 60 14.17 -19.27 5.17
CA ARG A 60 13.16 -18.44 5.83
C ARG A 60 12.62 -17.39 4.87
N VAL A 61 11.31 -17.32 4.78
CA VAL A 61 10.59 -16.34 3.98
C VAL A 61 9.63 -15.57 4.89
N ALA A 62 9.65 -14.25 4.79
CA ALA A 62 8.65 -13.40 5.44
C ALA A 62 8.09 -12.41 4.42
N ARG A 63 6.75 -12.35 4.35
CA ARG A 63 6.00 -11.42 3.51
C ARG A 63 5.16 -10.54 4.41
N SER A 64 5.18 -9.24 4.15
CA SER A 64 4.34 -8.28 4.87
C SER A 64 3.18 -7.85 4.00
N PHE A 65 2.01 -7.65 4.58
CA PHE A 65 0.78 -7.35 3.86
C PHE A 65 0.13 -6.08 4.41
N ALA A 66 -0.55 -5.34 3.54
CA ALA A 66 -1.35 -4.18 3.93
C ALA A 66 -2.56 -4.00 3.00
N PHE A 67 -3.68 -3.60 3.60
CA PHE A 67 -4.92 -3.28 2.93
C PHE A 67 -5.36 -1.85 3.27
N PHE A 68 -5.79 -1.11 2.26
CA PHE A 68 -6.33 0.23 2.39
C PHE A 68 -7.69 0.30 1.70
N SER A 69 -8.75 0.56 2.49
CA SER A 69 -10.07 0.86 1.94
C SER A 69 -10.09 2.28 1.39
N LEU A 70 -10.43 2.44 0.12
CA LEU A 70 -10.52 3.74 -0.54
C LEU A 70 -11.96 4.16 -0.79
N SER A 71 -12.92 3.51 -0.13
CA SER A 71 -14.36 3.74 -0.32
C SER A 71 -14.82 5.18 -0.05
N SER A 72 -14.03 5.98 0.66
CA SER A 72 -14.28 7.40 0.88
C SER A 72 -13.87 8.30 -0.29
N ILE A 73 -13.11 7.79 -1.26
CA ILE A 73 -12.63 8.52 -2.43
C ILE A 73 -13.56 8.18 -3.59
N THR A 74 -14.44 9.12 -3.94
CA THR A 74 -15.47 8.92 -4.99
C THR A 74 -15.09 9.52 -6.34
N THR A 75 -13.87 10.05 -6.47
CA THR A 75 -13.35 10.64 -7.71
C THR A 75 -12.14 9.86 -8.21
N THR A 76 -11.77 10.09 -9.47
CA THR A 76 -10.64 9.41 -10.11
C THR A 76 -9.34 9.67 -9.36
N ILE A 77 -8.68 8.59 -8.97
CA ILE A 77 -7.36 8.59 -8.35
C ILE A 77 -6.32 8.78 -9.46
N THR A 78 -5.44 9.77 -9.30
CA THR A 78 -4.43 10.14 -10.29
C THR A 78 -3.02 9.80 -9.83
N ALA A 79 -2.77 9.71 -8.52
CA ALA A 79 -1.50 9.30 -7.94
C ALA A 79 -1.71 8.76 -6.52
N ALA A 80 -0.78 7.94 -6.05
CA ALA A 80 -0.76 7.48 -4.68
C ALA A 80 0.66 7.15 -4.23
N THR A 81 0.89 7.27 -2.93
CA THR A 81 2.16 6.89 -2.28
C THR A 81 1.84 6.09 -1.03
N VAL A 82 2.29 4.83 -1.00
CA VAL A 82 2.25 4.02 0.22
C VAL A 82 3.47 4.35 1.05
N LYS A 83 3.27 4.71 2.32
CA LYS A 83 4.31 5.07 3.27
C LYS A 83 4.44 3.98 4.32
N VAL A 84 5.64 3.45 4.48
CA VAL A 84 5.94 2.34 5.40
C VAL A 84 7.07 2.73 6.32
N HIS A 85 6.87 2.63 7.63
CA HIS A 85 7.92 2.95 8.58
C HIS A 85 8.92 1.80 8.68
N GLY A 86 10.21 2.10 8.48
CA GLY A 86 11.25 1.09 8.65
C GLY A 86 11.45 0.70 10.11
N GLN A 87 12.19 -0.38 10.34
CA GLN A 87 12.50 -0.87 11.68
C GLN A 87 13.85 -1.60 11.69
N GLY A 88 14.61 -1.41 12.77
CA GLY A 88 15.69 -2.33 13.15
C GLY A 88 16.94 -2.19 12.28
N THR A 89 17.66 -3.30 12.13
CA THR A 89 18.81 -3.40 11.23
C THR A 89 18.40 -4.07 9.92
N ASN A 90 19.03 -3.64 8.84
CA ASN A 90 18.90 -4.26 7.52
C ASN A 90 20.08 -5.20 7.29
N ASN A 91 19.87 -6.25 6.51
CA ASN A 91 20.96 -7.13 6.07
C ASN A 91 20.65 -7.68 4.69
N GLY A 92 21.36 -7.24 3.65
CA GLY A 92 21.28 -7.74 2.26
C GLY A 92 19.90 -7.77 1.62
N GLY A 93 18.89 -7.20 2.26
CA GLY A 93 17.48 -7.34 1.91
C GLY A 93 17.03 -6.37 0.83
N THR A 94 15.98 -6.75 0.12
CA THR A 94 15.24 -5.89 -0.81
C THR A 94 13.76 -5.87 -0.44
N MET A 95 13.05 -4.84 -0.90
CA MET A 95 11.61 -4.72 -0.72
C MET A 95 10.97 -4.02 -1.92
N GLY A 96 10.11 -4.74 -2.62
CA GLY A 96 9.14 -4.19 -3.57
C GLY A 96 7.72 -4.34 -3.04
N MET A 97 6.79 -3.52 -3.56
CA MET A 97 5.37 -3.59 -3.21
C MET A 97 4.60 -4.21 -4.38
N TYR A 98 4.01 -5.38 -4.18
CA TYR A 98 3.35 -6.20 -5.18
C TYR A 98 1.85 -6.29 -4.89
N ALA A 99 1.06 -6.61 -5.90
CA ALA A 99 -0.38 -6.86 -5.75
C ALA A 99 -0.62 -8.05 -4.80
N SER A 100 -1.74 -7.99 -4.06
CA SER A 100 -2.14 -9.08 -3.19
C SER A 100 -3.66 -9.29 -3.18
N THR A 101 -4.07 -10.53 -2.89
CA THR A 101 -5.44 -10.94 -2.58
C THR A 101 -5.64 -11.30 -1.10
N ALA A 102 -4.67 -10.98 -0.24
CA ALA A 102 -4.74 -11.22 1.20
C ALA A 102 -5.98 -10.55 1.84
N PHE A 103 -6.32 -10.91 3.07
CA PHE A 103 -7.47 -10.33 3.77
C PHE A 103 -8.81 -10.52 3.04
N GLY A 104 -8.92 -11.51 2.14
CA GLY A 104 -10.12 -11.73 1.32
C GLY A 104 -10.55 -10.52 0.50
N ASN A 105 -9.63 -9.59 0.18
CA ASN A 105 -9.89 -8.32 -0.52
C ASN A 105 -10.87 -7.36 0.18
N ASN A 106 -11.09 -7.52 1.49
CA ASN A 106 -12.02 -6.68 2.23
C ASN A 106 -11.43 -6.08 3.52
N GLY A 107 -10.11 -6.23 3.73
CA GLY A 107 -9.44 -5.73 4.93
C GLY A 107 -9.81 -6.50 6.20
N SER A 108 -10.23 -7.76 6.06
CA SER A 108 -10.43 -8.67 7.20
C SER A 108 -9.13 -8.96 7.96
N THR A 109 -9.18 -9.91 8.89
CA THR A 109 -8.01 -10.33 9.66
C THR A 109 -7.06 -11.13 8.76
N LEU A 110 -5.76 -10.82 8.81
CA LEU A 110 -4.73 -11.57 8.10
C LEU A 110 -4.78 -13.05 8.52
N ALA A 111 -5.01 -13.94 7.56
CA ALA A 111 -5.05 -15.38 7.78
C ALA A 111 -3.67 -15.99 7.51
N SER A 112 -3.34 -17.11 8.15
CA SER A 112 -2.11 -17.87 7.85
C SER A 112 -2.01 -18.27 6.38
N THR A 113 -3.15 -18.56 5.75
CA THR A 113 -3.28 -18.90 4.33
C THR A 113 -3.18 -17.71 3.39
N ASP A 114 -3.00 -16.48 3.90
CA ASP A 114 -2.74 -15.33 3.04
C ASP A 114 -1.28 -15.30 2.54
N PHE A 115 -0.42 -16.21 3.00
CA PHE A 115 1.00 -16.21 2.64
C PHE A 115 1.20 -16.27 1.11
N ASN A 116 0.50 -17.16 0.41
CA ASN A 116 0.57 -17.30 -1.05
C ASN A 116 -0.35 -16.33 -1.81
N ASN A 117 -1.00 -15.39 -1.12
CA ASN A 117 -1.85 -14.38 -1.74
C ASN A 117 -1.07 -13.14 -2.20
N GLY A 118 0.27 -13.15 -2.18
CA GLY A 118 1.10 -12.14 -2.84
C GLY A 118 1.44 -12.57 -4.28
N THR A 119 1.26 -11.69 -5.26
CA THR A 119 1.59 -12.00 -6.66
C THR A 119 2.98 -11.46 -7.05
N SER A 120 3.38 -11.63 -8.31
CA SER A 120 4.57 -11.01 -8.92
C SER A 120 4.27 -9.69 -9.63
N THR A 121 3.02 -9.22 -9.63
CA THR A 121 2.65 -7.94 -10.27
C THR A 121 3.10 -6.78 -9.38
N LEU A 122 4.18 -6.10 -9.79
CA LEU A 122 4.71 -4.95 -9.07
C LEU A 122 3.74 -3.76 -9.14
N TYR A 123 3.42 -3.18 -7.98
CA TYR A 123 2.58 -1.98 -7.82
C TYR A 123 3.36 -0.73 -7.44
N SER A 124 4.65 -0.83 -7.13
CA SER A 124 5.50 0.34 -6.88
C SER A 124 6.42 0.68 -8.06
N SER A 125 6.72 1.98 -8.22
CA SER A 125 7.82 2.47 -9.05
C SER A 125 9.13 2.59 -8.27
N THR A 126 9.04 2.66 -6.95
CA THR A 126 10.18 2.65 -6.03
C THR A 126 10.35 1.26 -5.43
N THR A 127 11.59 0.82 -5.30
CA THR A 127 11.99 -0.38 -4.55
C THR A 127 13.13 -0.01 -3.61
N TYR A 128 13.23 -0.73 -2.51
CA TYR A 128 14.25 -0.50 -1.49
C TYR A 128 15.21 -1.67 -1.38
N ASN A 129 16.41 -1.36 -0.90
CA ASN A 129 17.44 -2.29 -0.47
C ASN A 129 18.00 -1.85 0.89
N GLU A 130 18.94 -2.62 1.45
CA GLU A 130 19.51 -2.34 2.77
C GLU A 130 20.10 -0.94 2.95
N LEU A 131 20.61 -0.32 1.87
CA LEU A 131 21.36 0.93 1.91
C LEU A 131 20.45 2.17 1.86
N ASN A 132 19.24 2.03 1.32
CA ASN A 132 18.31 3.14 1.15
C ASN A 132 17.00 2.96 1.93
N TRP A 133 16.85 1.86 2.66
CA TRP A 133 15.75 1.65 3.59
C TRP A 133 16.02 2.35 4.91
N GLU A 134 15.31 3.43 5.16
CA GLU A 134 15.41 4.21 6.40
C GLU A 134 14.74 3.45 7.56
N THR A 135 15.49 3.13 8.61
CA THR A 135 15.04 2.23 9.69
C THR A 135 14.30 2.91 10.83
N ASP A 136 14.23 4.24 10.82
CA ASP A 136 13.48 5.06 11.78
C ASP A 136 12.75 6.23 11.07
N ALA A 137 12.23 5.97 9.87
CA ALA A 137 11.44 6.92 9.12
C ALA A 137 10.43 6.22 8.21
N LEU A 138 9.49 7.02 7.66
CA LEU A 138 8.60 6.58 6.60
C LEU A 138 9.35 6.52 5.25
N ASN A 139 9.30 5.36 4.62
CA ASN A 139 9.78 5.08 3.27
C ASN A 139 8.61 5.14 2.29
N ASP A 140 8.80 5.79 1.15
CA ASP A 140 7.78 6.14 0.18
C ASP A 140 7.80 5.21 -1.05
N PHE A 141 6.78 4.37 -1.17
CA PHE A 141 6.50 3.59 -2.37
C PHE A 141 5.53 4.37 -3.26
N ALA A 142 6.04 5.05 -4.28
CA ALA A 142 5.20 5.62 -5.31
C ALA A 142 4.44 4.49 -6.03
N VAL A 143 3.11 4.57 -6.07
CA VAL A 143 2.26 3.58 -6.73
C VAL A 143 2.33 3.80 -8.24
N ASN A 144 2.64 2.75 -8.99
CA ASN A 144 2.75 2.81 -10.45
C ASN A 144 1.37 2.79 -11.13
N SER A 145 1.34 2.96 -12.46
CA SER A 145 0.09 3.02 -13.23
C SER A 145 -0.78 1.77 -13.07
N THR A 146 -0.20 0.57 -13.00
CA THR A 146 -0.93 -0.68 -12.76
C THR A 146 -1.66 -0.67 -11.41
N GLY A 147 -0.96 -0.24 -10.35
CA GLY A 147 -1.56 -0.09 -9.02
C GLY A 147 -2.66 0.98 -8.99
N ILE A 148 -2.44 2.14 -9.64
CA ILE A 148 -3.45 3.20 -9.74
C ILE A 148 -4.70 2.75 -10.49
N SER A 149 -4.54 1.99 -11.59
CA SER A 149 -5.68 1.38 -12.30
C SER A 149 -6.45 0.43 -11.40
N ALA A 150 -5.78 -0.45 -10.66
CA ALA A 150 -6.42 -1.36 -9.72
C ALA A 150 -7.18 -0.61 -8.61
N MET A 151 -6.60 0.47 -8.05
CA MET A 151 -7.27 1.30 -7.04
C MET A 151 -8.57 1.91 -7.54
N ASN A 152 -8.57 2.46 -8.77
CA ASN A 152 -9.77 3.03 -9.39
C ASN A 152 -10.84 1.97 -9.71
N THR A 153 -10.43 0.77 -10.11
CA THR A 153 -11.36 -0.32 -10.43
C THR A 153 -11.97 -0.96 -9.18
N ASN A 154 -11.16 -1.19 -8.16
CA ASN A 154 -11.54 -2.03 -7.02
C ASN A 154 -12.06 -1.21 -5.82
N GLY A 155 -11.70 0.07 -5.72
CA GLY A 155 -12.02 0.90 -4.54
C GLY A 155 -11.17 0.56 -3.30
N TYR A 156 -10.07 -0.18 -3.48
CA TYR A 156 -9.10 -0.50 -2.43
C TYR A 156 -7.69 -0.68 -3.02
N LEU A 157 -6.69 -0.65 -2.14
CA LEU A 157 -5.33 -1.09 -2.43
C LEU A 157 -4.98 -2.25 -1.50
N ASN A 158 -4.60 -3.39 -2.07
CA ASN A 158 -4.19 -4.59 -1.34
C ASN A 158 -2.82 -5.04 -1.82
N VAL A 159 -1.84 -5.08 -0.93
CA VAL A 159 -0.43 -5.24 -1.30
C VAL A 159 0.33 -6.21 -0.41
N ALA A 160 1.34 -6.84 -1.01
CA ALA A 160 2.36 -7.63 -0.35
C ALA A 160 3.73 -6.98 -0.57
N PHE A 161 4.49 -6.78 0.51
CA PHE A 161 5.89 -6.40 0.48
C PHE A 161 6.75 -7.66 0.46
N ARG A 162 7.54 -7.82 -0.60
CA ARG A 162 8.32 -9.03 -0.88
C ARG A 162 9.76 -8.70 -1.20
N ASN A 163 10.64 -9.63 -0.86
CA ASN A 163 12.05 -9.59 -1.25
C ASN A 163 12.19 -10.08 -2.71
N SER A 164 13.18 -9.58 -3.44
CA SER A 164 13.46 -9.98 -4.83
C SER A 164 13.75 -11.48 -4.95
N PHE A 165 14.54 -12.07 -4.04
CA PHE A 165 14.80 -13.52 -4.05
C PHE A 165 13.49 -14.34 -3.99
N ASP A 166 12.52 -13.90 -3.16
CA ASP A 166 11.20 -14.52 -3.06
C ASP A 166 10.35 -14.37 -4.33
N VAL A 167 10.48 -13.25 -5.05
CA VAL A 167 9.69 -12.98 -6.27
C VAL A 167 10.31 -13.60 -7.51
N ASP A 168 11.63 -13.58 -7.61
CA ASP A 168 12.41 -14.08 -8.73
C ASP A 168 12.71 -15.59 -8.59
N GLU A 169 12.28 -16.20 -7.48
CA GLU A 169 12.50 -17.60 -7.11
C GLU A 169 13.99 -17.97 -7.02
N GLU A 170 14.85 -16.98 -6.78
CA GLU A 170 16.29 -17.16 -6.65
C GLU A 170 16.65 -17.56 -5.21
N THR A 171 17.34 -18.70 -5.06
CA THR A 171 17.76 -19.19 -3.74
C THR A 171 18.75 -18.22 -3.08
N PRO A 172 18.47 -17.72 -1.87
CA PRO A 172 19.38 -16.81 -1.19
C PRO A 172 20.62 -17.55 -0.65
N GLU A 173 21.78 -16.90 -0.73
CA GLU A 173 23.05 -17.41 -0.16
C GLU A 173 23.30 -16.96 1.28
N THR A 174 22.63 -15.89 1.70
CA THR A 174 22.73 -15.33 3.05
C THR A 174 21.36 -15.00 3.61
N ASP A 175 21.30 -14.51 4.84
CA ASP A 175 20.04 -14.14 5.47
C ASP A 175 19.63 -12.70 5.09
N SER A 176 18.82 -12.53 4.04
CA SER A 176 18.47 -11.19 3.53
C SER A 176 17.14 -10.67 4.05
N TYR A 177 17.12 -9.51 4.74
CA TYR A 177 15.91 -8.94 5.33
C TYR A 177 15.90 -7.42 5.49
N LEU A 178 14.69 -6.85 5.50
CA LEU A 178 14.35 -5.48 5.88
C LEU A 178 13.20 -5.48 6.90
N GLY A 179 13.25 -4.57 7.87
CA GLY A 179 12.26 -4.48 8.95
C GLY A 179 11.19 -3.42 8.72
N ILE A 180 9.99 -3.67 9.25
CA ILE A 180 8.83 -2.75 9.21
C ILE A 180 8.30 -2.54 10.64
N ASN A 181 7.87 -1.31 10.91
CA ASN A 181 7.10 -0.95 12.10
C ASN A 181 5.64 -0.61 11.74
N PHE A 182 4.72 -1.49 12.14
CA PHE A 182 3.28 -1.34 12.07
C PHE A 182 2.71 -0.62 13.31
N TYR A 183 3.12 0.63 13.53
CA TYR A 183 2.61 1.47 14.62
C TYR A 183 1.08 1.42 14.75
N GLY A 184 0.56 1.32 15.98
CA GLY A 184 -0.88 1.27 16.26
C GLY A 184 -1.59 2.61 16.15
N SER A 185 -0.86 3.73 16.27
CA SER A 185 -1.41 5.07 16.39
C SER A 185 -0.47 6.12 15.79
N GLY A 186 -0.97 7.33 15.57
CA GLY A 186 -0.18 8.46 15.05
C GLY A 186 0.04 8.41 13.54
N THR A 187 0.89 9.32 13.05
CA THR A 187 1.14 9.55 11.61
C THR A 187 2.19 8.62 11.02
N ASN A 188 2.93 7.89 11.85
CA ASN A 188 3.95 6.91 11.44
C ASN A 188 3.34 5.54 11.12
N ARG A 189 2.03 5.39 11.29
CA ARG A 189 1.29 4.22 10.81
C ARG A 189 1.51 4.03 9.32
N ILE A 190 1.54 2.78 8.88
CA ILE A 190 1.45 2.45 7.47
C ILE A 190 0.18 3.10 6.87
N GLN A 191 0.38 3.83 5.78
CA GLN A 191 -0.65 4.70 5.18
C GLN A 191 -0.48 4.78 3.67
N VAL A 192 -1.56 5.10 2.97
CA VAL A 192 -1.52 5.53 1.58
C VAL A 192 -1.99 6.97 1.49
N VAL A 193 -1.18 7.82 0.88
CA VAL A 193 -1.52 9.19 0.52
C VAL A 193 -2.00 9.17 -0.92
N VAL A 194 -3.25 9.54 -1.16
CA VAL A 194 -3.91 9.42 -2.46
C VAL A 194 -4.23 10.81 -2.99
N THR A 195 -3.78 11.11 -4.20
CA THR A 195 -4.18 12.29 -4.96
C THR A 195 -5.30 11.89 -5.92
N HIS A 196 -6.41 12.62 -5.88
CA HIS A 196 -7.57 12.37 -6.71
C HIS A 196 -8.18 13.68 -7.22
N ASN A 197 -9.03 13.57 -8.24
CA ASN A 197 -9.75 14.71 -8.79
C ASN A 197 -10.57 15.40 -7.69
N ASP A 198 -10.73 16.71 -7.80
CA ASP A 198 -11.58 17.45 -6.86
C ASP A 198 -13.04 16.95 -7.01
N PRO A 199 -13.78 16.73 -5.91
CA PRO A 199 -15.18 16.29 -5.97
C PRO A 199 -16.13 17.33 -6.60
N GLY A 200 -15.63 18.51 -6.96
CA GLY A 200 -16.42 19.66 -7.37
C GLY A 200 -17.19 20.28 -6.21
N TYR A 201 -18.03 21.28 -6.49
CA TYR A 201 -18.92 21.87 -5.50
C TYR A 201 -20.13 20.95 -5.23
N GLY A 202 -20.30 20.53 -3.98
CA GLY A 202 -21.39 19.65 -3.55
C GLY A 202 -22.79 20.26 -3.59
N ASN A 203 -22.93 21.54 -4.00
CA ASN A 203 -24.21 22.23 -4.09
C ASN A 203 -24.59 22.48 -5.55
N THR A 204 -25.76 22.01 -5.95
CA THR A 204 -26.45 22.54 -7.12
C THR A 204 -26.95 23.95 -6.79
N VAL A 205 -26.30 24.99 -7.31
CA VAL A 205 -26.83 26.35 -7.23
C VAL A 205 -27.77 26.53 -8.43
N LEU A 206 -29.08 26.66 -8.16
CA LEU A 206 -30.08 27.04 -9.17
C LEU A 206 -30.03 26.19 -10.45
N THR A 207 -30.02 24.87 -10.33
CA THR A 207 -29.97 23.89 -11.45
C THR A 207 -28.69 23.88 -12.29
N VAL A 208 -27.71 24.72 -11.97
CA VAL A 208 -26.41 24.72 -12.65
C VAL A 208 -25.61 23.50 -12.18
N ALA A 209 -25.24 22.64 -13.13
CA ALA A 209 -24.36 21.50 -12.85
C ALA A 209 -23.04 21.99 -12.24
N PRO A 210 -22.47 21.30 -11.23
CA PRO A 210 -21.25 21.73 -10.54
C PRO A 210 -20.08 22.10 -11.45
N ALA A 211 -19.88 21.36 -12.55
CA ALA A 211 -18.84 21.62 -13.56
C ALA A 211 -19.00 22.98 -14.28
N ASN A 212 -20.20 23.56 -14.30
CA ASN A 212 -20.47 24.88 -14.86
C ASN A 212 -20.30 26.01 -13.82
N ILE A 213 -20.32 25.70 -12.52
CA ILE A 213 -20.13 26.69 -11.44
C ILE A 213 -18.68 27.19 -11.42
N ASP A 214 -17.69 26.33 -11.69
CA ASP A 214 -16.28 26.75 -11.83
C ASP A 214 -16.10 27.85 -12.88
N LYS A 215 -16.93 27.85 -13.93
CA LYS A 215 -16.92 28.91 -14.96
C LYS A 215 -17.62 30.18 -14.49
N VAL A 216 -18.64 30.08 -13.62
CA VAL A 216 -19.40 31.24 -13.10
C VAL A 216 -18.55 32.12 -12.20
N ILE A 217 -17.60 31.56 -11.43
CA ILE A 217 -16.72 32.33 -10.54
C ILE A 217 -15.76 33.26 -11.32
N THR A 218 -15.48 32.96 -12.58
CA THR A 218 -14.67 33.84 -13.46
C THR A 218 -15.46 34.96 -14.10
N VAL A 219 -16.79 35.01 -13.89
CA VAL A 219 -17.64 36.09 -14.39
C VAL A 219 -17.46 37.29 -13.47
N ALA A 220 -16.86 38.36 -14.00
CA ALA A 220 -16.78 39.65 -13.31
C ALA A 220 -18.19 40.10 -12.88
N SER A 221 -18.32 40.66 -11.68
CA SER A 221 -19.60 41.09 -11.09
C SER A 221 -20.45 41.96 -12.04
N ALA A 222 -19.80 42.81 -12.84
CA ALA A 222 -20.45 43.65 -13.87
C ALA A 222 -21.21 42.87 -14.96
N ASN A 223 -20.89 41.60 -15.19
CA ASN A 223 -21.59 40.74 -16.15
C ASN A 223 -22.76 39.99 -15.51
N ILE A 224 -22.80 39.88 -14.17
CA ILE A 224 -23.92 39.27 -13.43
C ILE A 224 -25.12 40.24 -13.40
N GLU A 225 -24.85 41.54 -13.27
CA GLU A 225 -25.89 42.59 -13.30
C GLU A 225 -26.72 42.57 -14.60
N LYS A 226 -26.14 42.11 -15.72
CA LYS A 226 -26.85 42.00 -17.01
C LYS A 226 -27.81 40.81 -17.11
N VAL A 227 -27.66 39.79 -16.27
CA VAL A 227 -28.49 38.57 -16.31
C VAL A 227 -29.80 38.76 -15.53
N ASN A 228 -29.84 39.67 -14.56
CA ASN A 228 -31.04 39.98 -13.77
C ASN A 228 -31.97 41.03 -14.41
N MET A 229 -31.66 41.55 -15.59
CA MET A 229 -32.55 42.46 -16.31
C MET A 229 -33.38 41.70 -17.36
N PHE A 230 -34.34 40.88 -16.90
CA PHE A 230 -35.52 40.69 -17.73
C PHE A 230 -36.34 41.98 -17.60
N PRO A 231 -36.74 42.65 -18.69
CA PRO A 231 -37.70 43.73 -18.58
C PRO A 231 -38.99 43.16 -17.98
N ASP A 232 -39.44 43.75 -16.87
CA ASP A 232 -40.77 43.49 -16.31
C ASP A 232 -41.82 43.71 -17.42
N PRO A 233 -42.80 42.81 -17.59
CA PRO A 233 -43.83 42.91 -18.63
C PRO A 233 -44.73 44.14 -18.48
#